data_AF-A0A382QVD7-F1
#
_entry.id   AF-A0A382QVD7-F1
#
_cell.length_a   1.000
_cell.length_b   1.000
_cell.length_c   1.000
_cell.angle_alpha   90.00
_cell.angle_beta   90.00
_cell.angle_gamma   90.00
#
_symmetry.space_group_name_H-M   'P 1'
#
loop_
_entity.id
_entity.type
_entity.pdbx_description
1 polymer ?
#
loop_
_entity_poly.entity_id
_entity_poly.type
_entity_poly.pdbx_seq_one_letter_code
_entity_poly.pdbx_strand_id
1 'polypeptide(L)'
;MKRPFRIAASHNCYARPTHEYLGFSAGLDFETRILVKENAPELLRETLRKKSWQPQVVALSGNTDCYQPVERRLEITRRCLEVFLEFRNPVTI
;
A
#
# COMPACT_ATOMS: atom_id res chain seq x y z
N MET A 1 25.15 10.61 -2.25
CA MET A 1 24.06 10.61 -1.24
C MET A 1 22.72 10.52 -1.98
N LYS A 2 21.98 9.40 -1.88
CA LYS A 2 20.67 9.26 -2.56
C LYS A 2 19.70 10.26 -1.92
N ARG A 3 19.11 11.18 -2.70
CA ARG A 3 18.15 12.16 -2.19
C ARG A 3 17.00 11.44 -1.45
N PRO A 4 16.57 11.93 -0.27
CA PRO A 4 15.39 11.40 0.39
C PRO A 4 14.18 11.57 -0.53
N PHE A 5 13.28 10.58 -0.53
CA PHE A 5 12.02 10.72 -1.24
C PHE A 5 11.21 11.83 -0.60
N ARG A 6 10.67 12.74 -1.41
CA ARG A 6 9.69 13.70 -0.91
C ARG A 6 8.35 12.99 -0.74
N ILE A 7 7.77 13.16 0.44
CA ILE A 7 6.39 12.79 0.70
C ILE A 7 5.51 13.87 0.07
N ALA A 8 4.51 13.46 -0.69
CA ALA A 8 3.52 14.35 -1.28
C ALA A 8 2.15 13.95 -0.72
N ALA A 9 1.51 14.90 -0.05
CA ALA A 9 0.19 14.75 0.53
C ALA A 9 -0.67 15.93 0.09
N SER A 10 -1.87 15.66 -0.42
CA SER A 10 -2.86 16.72 -0.65
C SER A 10 -3.36 17.26 0.70
N HIS A 11 -3.63 18.56 0.76
CA HIS A 11 -4.23 19.19 1.95
C HIS A 11 -5.56 18.49 2.30
N ASN A 12 -6.38 18.19 1.29
CA ASN A 12 -7.71 17.58 1.45
C ASN A 12 -7.71 16.05 1.27
N CYS A 13 -6.60 15.37 1.56
CA CYS A 13 -6.52 13.92 1.42
C CYS A 13 -7.40 13.22 2.47
N TYR A 14 -8.39 12.45 2.02
CA TYR A 14 -9.31 11.73 2.92
C TYR A 14 -8.62 10.64 3.75
N ALA A 15 -7.42 10.19 3.35
CA ALA A 15 -6.65 9.18 4.06
C ALA A 15 -5.98 9.70 5.34
N ARG A 16 -5.98 11.03 5.59
CA ARG A 16 -5.33 11.64 6.76
C ARG A 16 -5.73 11.02 8.10
N PRO A 17 -7.02 10.81 8.42
CA PRO A 17 -7.43 10.22 9.69
C PRO A 17 -6.89 8.81 9.92
N THR A 18 -6.44 8.09 8.87
CA THR A 18 -5.95 6.73 9.09
C THR A 18 -4.63 6.67 9.85
N HIS A 19 -3.86 7.76 9.87
CA HIS A 19 -2.66 7.85 10.70
C HIS A 19 -2.99 7.82 12.20
N GLU A 20 -4.17 8.32 12.60
CA GLU A 20 -4.59 8.34 14.00
C GLU A 20 -4.88 6.93 14.53
N TYR A 21 -5.47 6.06 13.71
CA TYR A 21 -5.65 4.64 14.05
C TYR A 21 -4.33 3.91 14.28
N LEU A 22 -3.23 4.45 13.77
CA LEU A 22 -1.88 3.90 13.90
C LEU A 22 -1.05 4.62 14.97
N GLY A 23 -1.65 5.56 15.71
CA GLY A 23 -0.99 6.31 16.79
C GLY A 23 -0.16 7.52 16.33
N PHE A 24 -0.38 8.00 15.10
CA PHE A 24 0.32 9.16 14.52
C PHE A 24 -0.61 10.35 14.32
N SER A 25 -0.05 11.55 14.21
CA SER A 25 -0.83 12.75 13.88
C SER A 25 -1.34 12.73 12.43
N ALA A 26 -2.63 13.00 12.21
CA ALA A 26 -3.21 13.25 10.88
C ALA A 26 -2.67 14.52 10.17
N GLY A 27 -1.93 15.36 10.91
CA GLY A 27 -1.26 16.55 10.40
C GLY A 27 0.20 16.26 10.04
N LEU A 28 1.10 16.56 10.97
CA LEU A 28 2.55 16.56 10.73
C LEU A 28 3.10 15.18 10.33
N ASP A 29 2.70 14.12 11.02
CA ASP A 29 3.23 12.79 10.73
C ASP A 29 2.75 12.26 9.37
N PHE A 30 1.50 12.54 8.99
CA PHE A 30 0.98 12.19 7.66
C PHE A 30 1.83 12.77 6.51
N GLU A 31 2.40 13.95 6.71
CA GLU A 31 3.21 14.65 5.70
C GLU A 31 4.71 14.32 5.78
N THR A 32 5.15 13.69 6.87
CA THR A 32 6.58 13.50 7.15
C THR A 32 6.99 12.04 7.35
N ARG A 33 6.04 11.12 7.50
CA ARG A 33 6.29 9.70 7.73
C ARG A 33 5.52 8.84 6.73
N ILE A 34 6.20 7.85 6.16
CA ILE A 34 5.57 6.78 5.40
C ILE A 34 5.60 5.54 6.28
N LEU A 35 4.42 4.96 6.50
CA LEU A 35 4.27 3.66 7.16
C LEU A 35 4.26 2.58 6.09
N VAL A 36 5.09 1.56 6.30
CA VAL A 36 5.33 0.51 5.31
C VAL A 36 4.96 -0.84 5.91
N LYS A 37 4.17 -1.61 5.17
CA LYS A 37 3.89 -3.01 5.48
C LYS A 37 4.69 -3.90 4.52
N GLU A 38 5.96 -4.13 4.87
CA GLU A 38 6.92 -4.82 3.99
C GLU A 38 6.51 -6.25 3.63
N ASN A 39 5.79 -6.92 4.54
CA ASN A 39 5.30 -8.29 4.38
C ASN A 39 3.91 -8.38 3.71
N ALA A 40 3.41 -7.29 3.10
CA ALA A 40 2.11 -7.30 2.42
C ALA A 40 2.00 -8.36 1.31
N PRO A 41 3.00 -8.57 0.43
CA PRO A 41 2.92 -9.60 -0.61
C PRO A 41 2.79 -11.02 -0.05
N GLU A 42 3.49 -11.32 1.05
CA GLU A 42 3.45 -12.62 1.72
C GLU A 42 2.07 -12.88 2.32
N LEU A 43 1.53 -11.90 3.06
CA LEU A 43 0.21 -11.99 3.67
C LEU A 43 -0.90 -12.08 2.61
N LEU A 44 -0.75 -11.38 1.48
CA LEU A 44 -1.66 -11.49 0.34
C LEU A 44 -1.64 -12.92 -0.21
N ARG A 45 -0.44 -13.47 -0.48
CA ARG A 45 -0.29 -14.85 -0.97
C ARG A 45 -0.92 -15.86 -0.01
N GLU A 46 -0.67 -15.74 1.29
CA GLU A 46 -1.30 -16.58 2.30
C GLU A 46 -2.82 -16.48 2.28
N THR A 47 -3.36 -15.28 2.06
CA THR A 47 -4.81 -15.05 1.97
C THR A 47 -5.40 -15.71 0.74
N LEU A 48 -4.81 -15.51 -0.44
CA LEU A 48 -5.30 -16.08 -1.70
C LEU A 48 -5.15 -17.61 -1.77
N ARG A 49 -4.24 -18.20 -0.98
CA ARG A 49 -4.07 -19.66 -0.84
C ARG A 49 -5.18 -20.34 -0.07
N LYS A 50 -5.96 -19.61 0.74
CA LYS A 50 -7.01 -20.22 1.56
C LYS A 50 -8.08 -20.82 0.65
N LYS A 51 -8.47 -22.07 0.92
CA LYS A 51 -9.58 -22.74 0.18
C LYS A 51 -10.90 -21.98 0.27
N SER A 52 -11.07 -21.14 1.28
CA SER A 52 -12.24 -20.28 1.47
C SER A 52 -12.19 -18.99 0.66
N TRP A 53 -11.07 -18.64 0.02
CA TRP A 53 -10.98 -17.45 -0.82
C TRP A 53 -11.84 -17.62 -2.07
N GLN A 54 -12.75 -16.68 -2.29
CA GLN A 54 -13.52 -16.57 -3.52
C GLN A 54 -12.95 -15.39 -4.33
N PRO A 55 -12.45 -15.61 -5.56
CA PRO A 55 -11.89 -14.54 -6.37
C PRO A 55 -12.86 -13.39 -6.58
N GLN A 56 -12.39 -12.20 -6.25
CA GLN A 56 -13.11 -10.94 -6.42
C GLN A 56 -12.12 -9.85 -6.82
N VAL A 57 -12.63 -8.78 -7.43
CA VAL A 57 -11.78 -7.63 -7.79
C VAL A 57 -11.27 -6.98 -6.50
N VAL A 58 -9.95 -6.95 -6.33
CA VAL A 58 -9.31 -6.22 -5.24
C VAL A 58 -8.83 -4.87 -5.75
N ALA A 59 -9.27 -3.79 -5.13
CA ALA A 59 -8.76 -2.45 -5.42
C ALA A 59 -7.52 -2.16 -4.57
N LEU A 60 -6.42 -1.80 -5.23
CA LEU A 60 -5.26 -1.19 -4.59
C LEU A 60 -5.47 0.32 -4.47
N SER A 61 -4.59 0.97 -3.72
CA SER A 61 -4.57 2.43 -3.58
C SER A 61 -5.77 3.12 -2.93
N GLY A 62 -6.60 2.37 -2.20
CA GLY A 62 -7.70 2.93 -1.43
C GLY A 62 -7.31 3.82 -0.25
N ASN A 63 -6.05 3.82 0.20
CA ASN A 63 -5.57 4.73 1.25
C ASN A 63 -4.15 5.28 1.01
N THR A 64 -3.42 4.72 0.05
CA THR A 64 -2.04 5.10 -0.24
C THR A 64 -1.79 4.96 -1.73
N ASP A 65 -1.24 5.99 -2.36
CA ASP A 65 -0.90 5.96 -3.77
C ASP A 65 0.17 4.88 -4.05
N CYS A 66 -0.13 3.94 -4.94
CA CYS A 66 0.76 2.84 -5.31
C CYS A 66 1.97 3.28 -6.15
N TYR A 67 1.98 4.55 -6.59
CA TYR A 67 3.06 5.16 -7.37
C TYR A 67 3.91 6.11 -6.52
N GLN A 68 3.81 6.06 -5.19
CA GLN A 68 4.67 6.85 -4.31
C GLN A 68 6.15 6.67 -4.66
N PRO A 69 6.99 7.72 -4.58
CA PRO A 69 8.41 7.62 -4.95
C PRO A 69 9.18 6.51 -4.24
N VAL A 70 8.76 6.14 -3.01
CA VAL A 70 9.36 5.07 -2.21
C VAL A 70 9.25 3.68 -2.88
N GLU A 71 8.22 3.46 -3.68
CA GLU A 71 7.99 2.19 -4.39
C GLU A 71 9.09 1.89 -5.42
N ARG A 72 9.84 2.91 -5.87
CA ARG A 72 11.04 2.69 -6.71
C ARG A 72 12.14 1.89 -6.02
N ARG A 73 12.08 1.75 -4.69
CA ARG A 73 13.03 0.95 -3.90
C ARG A 73 12.37 -0.24 -3.23
N LEU A 74 11.18 -0.06 -2.69
CA LEU A 74 10.51 -1.12 -1.91
C LEU A 74 9.78 -2.14 -2.80
N GLU A 75 9.29 -1.69 -3.95
CA GLU A 75 8.59 -2.54 -4.93
C GLU A 75 7.44 -3.37 -4.31
N ILE A 76 6.82 -2.91 -3.22
CA ILE A 76 5.81 -3.68 -2.50
C ILE A 76 4.55 -3.86 -3.36
N THR A 77 4.07 -2.79 -3.98
CA THR A 77 2.97 -2.83 -4.93
C THR A 77 3.29 -3.79 -6.08
N ARG A 78 4.50 -3.71 -6.64
CA ARG A 78 4.94 -4.61 -7.72
C ARG A 78 4.84 -6.07 -7.30
N ARG A 79 5.39 -6.41 -6.13
CA ARG A 79 5.36 -7.77 -5.57
C ARG A 79 3.93 -8.23 -5.27
N CYS A 80 3.03 -7.33 -4.83
CA CYS A 80 1.61 -7.63 -4.70
C CYS A 80 0.94 -7.93 -6.04
N LEU A 81 1.24 -7.15 -7.10
CA LEU A 81 0.72 -7.41 -8.45
C LEU A 81 1.22 -8.75 -9.02
N GLU A 82 2.47 -9.12 -8.75
CA GLU A 82 3.01 -10.45 -9.10
C GLU A 82 2.24 -11.57 -8.39
N VAL A 83 1.84 -11.39 -7.13
CA VAL A 83 0.97 -12.34 -6.41
C VAL A 83 -0.43 -12.38 -7.03
N PHE A 84 -1.05 -11.24 -7.35
CA PHE A 84 -2.35 -11.26 -8.04
C PHE A 84 -2.29 -12.01 -9.37
N LEU A 85 -1.21 -11.83 -10.13
CA LEU A 85 -0.96 -12.53 -11.38
C LEU A 85 -0.76 -14.05 -11.17
N GLU A 86 0.02 -14.45 -10.16
CA GLU A 86 0.25 -15.86 -9.78
C GLU A 86 -1.08 -16.60 -9.55
N PHE A 87 -2.01 -15.97 -8.82
CA PHE A 87 -3.30 -16.55 -8.47
C PHE A 87 -4.41 -16.26 -9.50
N ARG A 88 -4.11 -15.51 -10.57
CA ARG A 88 -5.08 -15.00 -11.55
C ARG A 88 -6.27 -14.31 -10.89
N ASN A 89 -6.05 -13.63 -9.76
CA ASN A 89 -7.09 -12.89 -9.06
C ASN A 89 -7.18 -11.47 -9.65
N PRO A 90 -8.37 -10.99 -10.03
CA PRO A 90 -8.51 -9.67 -10.64
C PRO A 90 -8.15 -8.56 -9.65
N VAL A 91 -7.46 -7.53 -10.16
CA VAL A 91 -7.00 -6.37 -9.38
C VAL A 91 -7.23 -5.11 -10.19
N THR A 92 -7.56 -4.01 -9.50
CA THR A 92 -7.63 -2.66 -10.07
C THR A 92 -6.78 -1.71 -9.24
N ILE A 93 -6.34 -0.63 -9.87
CA ILE A 93 -5.64 0.50 -9.25
C ILE A 93 -6.50 1.74 -9.45
#